data_AF-B0X237-F1
#
_entry.id   AF-B0X237-F1
#
_cell.length_a   1.000
_cell.length_b   1.000
_cell.length_c   1.000
_cell.angle_alpha   90.00
_cell.angle_beta   90.00
_cell.angle_gamma   90.00
#
_symmetry.space_group_name_H-M   'P 1'
#
loop_
_entity.id
_entity.type
_entity.pdbx_description
1 polymer ?
#
loop_
_entity_poly.entity_id
_entity_poly.type
_entity_poly.pdbx_seq_one_letter_code
_entity_poly.pdbx_strand_id
1 'polypeptide(L)'
;MGLLYKIRIRVINFLVFFFLVVLLPGLPPKTTFPFDGFSIAPLKELTGGLEPNNHLDNAERLFEDKLHGPEALLVRGQDMYTTVHGGEVVRINGAHITHVAKFGRPCESFAEEEICGRPLGLAFDTQGNNLIVADAYYGIWEVNLANGDKKQLVSRDLVLDGKTVNRKPRLFNSVAVAKNGDIYWTESSSDFDLQDGVFTIFANPSGRLFKYDRKTKKNTVLLDQLYFANGVVLSPNEDFVLVSETMSSTIRRVYLKGEKALQSDVFVEGLPGLTDNLIADEEGIWAPLVLAADGENPSLPRLFSKVPLIRKFLARMLSIAEMPFRFIHQVFPNIHTTRLLHAIGHFETITFFNPARATVVRLSWTGQILGSLHGFDRSVGSISHVAEVGDYLYLGSPYNRYLARVKLPKAQEPKVRVKSVRFEAEPKKAPTTTTTTTTPKPTTTTTTTTTTPKPTTTTTKKPVTTTTTTTPKPTTTTPKPTTTTTTPKPTEKPAPKPTTTTTTTTPKPTEKPAAKPTTTTPKPTEKPTPAPTPAPKKQEEQPKAKPAKKPSKEPVVKKPSEPAPIHEKIPNDVPQPKQRKLKVIKKGGDQGEL
;
A
#
# COMPACT_ATOMS: atom_id res chain seq x y z
N MET A 1 47.28 19.56 23.33
CA MET A 1 46.07 19.82 24.14
C MET A 1 44.85 20.30 23.36
N GLY A 2 44.91 21.40 22.59
CA GLY A 2 43.70 22.10 22.11
C GLY A 2 42.65 21.31 21.30
N LEU A 3 43.05 20.39 20.42
CA LEU A 3 42.11 19.69 19.53
C LEU A 3 41.17 18.72 20.28
N LEU A 4 41.72 17.81 21.09
CA LEU A 4 40.94 16.84 21.87
C LEU A 4 39.97 17.51 22.85
N TYR A 5 40.37 18.65 23.42
CA TYR A 5 39.50 19.47 24.29
C TYR A 5 38.31 20.06 23.51
N LYS A 6 38.55 20.64 22.32
CA LYS A 6 37.49 21.15 21.43
C LYS A 6 36.55 20.03 20.98
N ILE A 7 37.07 18.85 20.64
CA ILE A 7 36.26 17.66 20.29
C ILE A 7 35.40 17.23 21.49
N ARG A 8 35.98 17.11 22.69
CA ARG A 8 35.25 16.76 23.92
C ARG A 8 34.08 17.72 24.19
N ILE A 9 34.29 19.03 24.06
CA ILE A 9 33.21 20.03 24.23
C ILE A 9 32.13 19.84 23.17
N ARG A 10 32.50 19.66 21.89
CA ARG A 10 31.52 19.43 20.81
C ARG A 10 30.68 18.18 21.05
N VAL A 11 31.29 17.08 21.51
CA VAL A 11 30.59 15.83 21.87
C VAL A 11 29.67 16.03 23.07
N ILE A 12 30.13 16.68 24.15
CA ILE A 12 29.29 16.95 25.34
C ILE A 12 28.09 17.83 24.96
N ASN A 13 28.31 18.92 24.21
CA ASN A 13 27.24 19.81 23.78
C ASN A 13 26.24 19.09 22.85
N PHE A 14 26.71 18.22 21.95
CA PHE A 14 25.84 17.39 21.13
C PHE A 14 25.03 16.39 21.96
N LEU A 15 25.63 15.72 22.95
CA LEU A 15 24.91 14.80 23.84
C LEU A 15 23.85 15.52 24.69
N VAL A 16 24.17 16.71 25.23
CA VAL A 16 23.20 17.53 25.96
C VAL A 16 22.03 17.94 25.04
N PHE A 17 22.31 18.39 23.81
CA PHE A 17 21.27 18.71 22.82
C PHE A 17 20.45 17.49 22.42
N PHE A 18 21.09 16.35 22.16
CA PHE A 18 20.45 15.08 21.83
C PHE A 18 19.50 14.62 22.94
N PHE A 19 19.96 14.58 24.19
CA PHE A 19 19.10 14.19 25.31
C PHE A 19 18.01 15.22 25.60
N LEU A 20 18.25 16.52 25.43
CA LEU A 20 17.20 17.54 25.50
C LEU A 20 16.10 17.25 24.46
N VAL A 21 16.46 17.10 23.18
CA VAL A 21 15.50 16.79 22.12
C VAL A 21 14.80 15.44 22.35
N VAL A 22 15.50 14.40 22.80
CA VAL A 22 14.94 13.06 23.03
C VAL A 22 14.03 12.97 24.26
N LEU A 23 14.31 13.73 25.32
CA LEU A 23 13.61 13.64 26.61
C LEU A 23 12.52 14.71 26.81
N LEU A 24 12.55 15.84 26.10
CA LEU A 24 11.55 16.90 26.25
C LEU A 24 10.12 16.37 26.05
N PRO A 25 9.22 16.46 27.04
CA PRO A 25 7.84 15.99 26.90
C PRO A 25 7.05 16.89 25.92
N GLY A 26 6.00 16.35 25.32
CA GLY A 26 5.10 17.08 24.41
C GLY A 26 5.67 17.39 23.00
N LEU A 27 6.99 17.49 22.85
CA LEU A 27 7.67 17.79 21.57
C LEU A 27 7.28 16.75 20.47
N PRO A 28 6.75 17.19 19.31
CA PRO A 28 6.29 16.32 18.22
C PRO A 28 7.44 15.59 17.50
N PRO A 29 7.16 14.49 16.79
CA PRO A 29 5.82 13.94 16.50
C PRO A 29 5.21 13.17 17.68
N LYS A 30 3.88 13.02 17.64
CA LYS A 30 3.12 12.16 18.57
C LYS A 30 2.70 10.89 17.83
N THR A 31 3.44 9.81 18.02
CA THR A 31 3.11 8.48 17.47
C THR A 31 2.17 7.72 18.38
N THR A 32 1.30 6.88 17.81
CA THR A 32 0.42 5.94 18.51
C THR A 32 1.21 4.90 19.29
N PHE A 33 2.31 4.44 18.70
CA PHE A 33 3.20 3.44 19.27
C PHE A 33 4.50 4.08 19.78
N PRO A 34 5.08 3.57 20.87
CA PRO A 34 6.36 4.06 21.39
C PRO A 34 7.51 3.78 20.42
N PHE A 35 8.60 4.53 20.56
CA PHE A 35 9.84 4.28 19.83
C PHE A 35 10.59 3.11 20.47
N ASP A 36 10.18 1.89 20.16
CA ASP A 36 10.84 0.65 20.60
C ASP A 36 11.77 0.11 19.51
N GLY A 37 12.87 -0.54 19.92
CA GLY A 37 13.83 -1.13 18.99
C GLY A 37 13.34 -2.47 18.42
N PHE A 38 13.47 -2.65 17.10
CA PHE A 38 13.12 -3.89 16.40
C PHE A 38 14.21 -4.29 15.40
N SER A 39 14.17 -5.53 14.91
CA SER A 39 15.09 -6.02 13.87
C SER A 39 14.35 -6.20 12.55
N ILE A 40 14.96 -5.71 11.47
CA ILE A 40 14.57 -6.03 10.10
C ILE A 40 15.46 -7.17 9.60
N ALA A 41 14.93 -8.04 8.73
CA ALA A 41 15.69 -9.12 8.11
C ALA A 41 16.90 -8.58 7.30
N PRO A 42 17.96 -9.38 7.09
CA PRO A 42 18.99 -9.02 6.12
C PRO A 42 18.40 -8.99 4.71
N LEU A 43 18.76 -7.98 3.93
CA LEU A 43 18.46 -7.96 2.50
C LEU A 43 19.23 -9.11 1.82
N LYS A 44 18.59 -9.81 0.90
CA LYS A 44 19.19 -10.89 0.11
C LYS A 44 20.28 -10.33 -0.80
N GLU A 45 21.29 -11.16 -1.03
CA GLU A 45 22.35 -10.87 -2.00
C GLU A 45 21.80 -10.87 -3.43
N LEU A 46 22.44 -10.10 -4.30
CA LEU A 46 22.07 -9.95 -5.71
C LEU A 46 22.64 -11.12 -6.53
N THR A 47 22.13 -12.33 -6.27
CA THR A 47 22.63 -13.59 -6.85
C THR A 47 21.48 -14.49 -7.31
N GLY A 48 21.75 -15.33 -8.32
CA GLY A 48 20.75 -16.23 -8.92
C GLY A 48 19.56 -15.45 -9.49
N GLY A 49 18.35 -15.68 -8.98
CA GLY A 49 17.16 -14.92 -9.39
C GLY A 49 17.22 -13.42 -9.09
N LEU A 50 18.17 -12.95 -8.28
CA LEU A 50 18.43 -11.54 -7.99
C LEU A 50 19.70 -10.99 -8.66
N GLU A 51 20.26 -11.70 -9.65
CA GLU A 51 21.49 -11.29 -10.32
C GLU A 51 21.30 -10.00 -11.17
N PRO A 52 22.20 -8.99 -11.04
CA PRO A 52 22.09 -7.73 -11.76
C PRO A 52 22.04 -7.90 -13.28
N ASN A 53 21.14 -7.13 -13.90
CA ASN A 53 20.93 -7.12 -15.35
C ASN A 53 20.49 -5.73 -15.82
N ASN A 54 20.27 -5.56 -17.12
CA ASN A 54 19.99 -4.28 -17.77
C ASN A 54 18.59 -4.26 -18.44
N HIS A 55 17.65 -5.09 -17.96
CA HIS A 55 16.31 -5.22 -18.55
C HIS A 55 15.37 -4.03 -18.30
N LEU A 56 15.72 -3.12 -17.39
CA LEU A 56 15.02 -1.86 -17.16
C LEU A 56 15.74 -0.63 -17.74
N ASP A 57 16.89 -0.80 -18.39
CA ASP A 57 17.61 0.30 -19.06
C ASP A 57 16.93 0.67 -20.38
N ASN A 58 17.18 1.90 -20.85
CA ASN A 58 16.62 2.50 -22.06
C ASN A 58 15.07 2.53 -22.04
N ALA A 59 14.48 2.73 -20.86
CA ALA A 59 13.03 2.84 -20.69
C ALA A 59 12.46 4.01 -21.50
N GLU A 60 11.47 3.70 -22.35
CA GLU A 60 10.78 4.69 -23.17
C GLU A 60 9.83 5.51 -22.31
N ARG A 61 9.95 6.84 -22.40
CA ARG A 61 9.14 7.79 -21.63
C ARG A 61 7.92 8.23 -22.41
N LEU A 62 6.75 7.80 -21.97
CA LEU A 62 5.47 8.15 -22.55
C LEU A 62 4.84 9.29 -21.76
N PHE A 63 4.19 10.22 -22.47
CA PHE A 63 3.44 11.33 -21.89
C PHE A 63 4.29 12.23 -20.95
N GLU A 64 5.56 12.47 -21.31
CA GLU A 64 6.48 13.31 -20.52
C GLU A 64 5.92 14.74 -20.33
N ASP A 65 5.97 15.21 -19.08
CA ASP A 65 5.30 16.41 -18.51
C ASP A 65 3.77 16.49 -18.70
N LYS A 66 3.10 15.39 -19.09
CA LYS A 66 1.63 15.28 -19.21
C LYS A 66 0.98 14.34 -18.19
N LEU A 67 1.73 13.39 -17.65
CA LEU A 67 1.33 12.55 -16.52
C LEU A 67 2.31 12.78 -15.37
N HIS A 68 1.82 13.06 -14.16
CA HIS A 68 2.67 13.31 -13.00
C HIS A 68 2.42 12.24 -11.93
N GLY A 69 3.46 11.46 -11.63
CA GLY A 69 3.45 10.31 -10.73
C GLY A 69 2.34 9.28 -11.02
N PRO A 70 2.30 8.67 -12.22
CA PRO A 70 1.36 7.59 -12.56
C PRO A 70 1.64 6.38 -11.67
N GLU A 71 0.88 6.24 -10.59
CA GLU A 71 1.21 5.41 -9.44
C GLU A 71 0.73 3.97 -9.64
N ALA A 72 -0.58 3.71 -9.53
CA ALA A 72 -1.15 2.41 -9.90
C ALA A 72 -1.38 2.30 -11.41
N LEU A 73 -1.33 1.07 -11.95
CA LEU A 73 -1.65 0.76 -13.34
C LEU A 73 -2.63 -0.41 -13.39
N LEU A 74 -3.80 -0.23 -14.01
CA LEU A 74 -4.69 -1.33 -14.38
C LEU A 74 -4.90 -1.37 -15.89
N VAL A 75 -4.95 -2.56 -16.48
CA VAL A 75 -5.15 -2.73 -17.92
C VAL A 75 -6.40 -3.59 -18.18
N ARG A 76 -7.18 -3.21 -19.19
CA ARG A 76 -8.30 -4.00 -19.70
C ARG A 76 -8.43 -3.78 -21.21
N GLY A 77 -8.06 -4.79 -21.99
CA GLY A 77 -8.03 -4.68 -23.45
C GLY A 77 -7.00 -3.63 -23.88
N GLN A 78 -7.47 -2.58 -24.56
CA GLN A 78 -6.63 -1.44 -24.98
C GLN A 78 -6.62 -0.27 -23.99
N ASP A 79 -7.41 -0.34 -22.91
CA ASP A 79 -7.50 0.72 -21.92
C ASP A 79 -6.55 0.47 -20.75
N MET A 80 -5.74 1.47 -20.42
CA MET A 80 -4.95 1.52 -19.19
C MET A 80 -5.52 2.62 -18.27
N TYR A 81 -5.83 2.29 -17.03
CA TYR A 81 -6.24 3.24 -16.00
C TYR A 81 -5.07 3.48 -15.05
N THR A 82 -4.79 4.74 -14.72
CA THR A 82 -3.72 5.09 -13.78
C THR A 82 -4.11 6.24 -12.85
N THR A 83 -3.48 6.27 -11.68
CA THR A 83 -3.71 7.24 -10.60
C THR A 83 -2.56 8.26 -10.55
N VAL A 84 -2.86 9.56 -10.58
CA VAL A 84 -1.86 10.62 -10.72
C VAL A 84 -1.94 11.68 -9.62
N HIS A 85 -0.90 12.52 -9.56
CA HIS A 85 -0.85 13.74 -8.75
C HIS A 85 -2.03 14.68 -9.04
N GLY A 86 -2.35 15.53 -8.07
CA GLY A 86 -3.53 16.39 -8.14
C GLY A 86 -4.85 15.64 -7.90
N GLY A 87 -4.79 14.34 -7.58
CA GLY A 87 -5.93 13.56 -7.12
C GLY A 87 -6.76 12.92 -8.22
N GLU A 88 -6.19 12.61 -9.38
CA GLU A 88 -6.96 12.15 -10.54
C GLU A 88 -6.75 10.67 -10.87
N VAL A 89 -7.80 10.06 -11.43
CA VAL A 89 -7.76 8.81 -12.17
C VAL A 89 -7.97 9.15 -13.64
N VAL A 90 -7.05 8.71 -14.48
CA VAL A 90 -7.12 8.90 -15.94
C VAL A 90 -7.11 7.56 -16.66
N ARG A 91 -7.77 7.53 -17.82
CA ARG A 91 -7.78 6.42 -18.79
C ARG A 91 -6.90 6.81 -19.96
N ILE A 92 -5.91 5.99 -20.26
CA ILE A 92 -5.02 6.09 -21.40
C ILE A 92 -5.50 5.08 -22.45
N ASN A 93 -5.69 5.54 -23.69
CA ASN A 93 -5.97 4.68 -24.85
C ASN A 93 -5.19 5.21 -26.07
N GLY A 94 -4.21 4.44 -26.52
CA GLY A 94 -3.24 4.89 -27.53
C GLY A 94 -2.50 6.15 -27.05
N ALA A 95 -2.65 7.26 -27.77
CA ALA A 95 -2.07 8.56 -27.40
C ALA A 95 -3.02 9.47 -26.59
N HIS A 96 -4.26 9.04 -26.33
CA HIS A 96 -5.26 9.86 -25.64
C HIS A 96 -5.25 9.60 -24.13
N ILE A 97 -5.29 10.68 -23.35
CA ILE A 97 -5.50 10.66 -21.90
C ILE A 97 -6.89 11.28 -21.65
N THR A 98 -7.75 10.56 -20.95
CA THR A 98 -9.13 10.97 -20.64
C THR A 98 -9.34 10.93 -19.13
N HIS A 99 -9.82 12.02 -18.54
CA HIS A 99 -10.20 12.05 -17.13
C HIS A 99 -11.32 11.05 -16.82
N VAL A 100 -11.21 10.33 -15.68
CA VAL A 100 -12.24 9.40 -15.18
C VAL A 100 -12.84 9.90 -13.86
N ALA A 101 -12.01 10.28 -12.90
CA ALA A 101 -12.47 10.81 -11.62
C ALA A 101 -11.42 11.69 -10.93
N LYS A 102 -11.90 12.72 -10.21
CA LYS A 102 -11.11 13.65 -9.40
C LYS A 102 -11.48 13.47 -7.92
N PHE A 103 -10.51 13.24 -7.05
CA PHE A 103 -10.64 13.26 -5.59
C PHE A 103 -10.37 14.66 -5.02
N GLY A 104 -10.55 14.84 -3.72
CA GLY A 104 -10.39 16.14 -3.05
C GLY A 104 -11.11 17.32 -3.72
N ARG A 105 -10.46 18.49 -3.68
CA ARG A 105 -10.86 19.75 -4.32
C ARG A 105 -9.83 20.14 -5.40
N PRO A 106 -10.03 21.23 -6.17
CA PRO A 106 -8.93 21.87 -6.90
C PRO A 106 -7.83 22.34 -5.93
N CYS A 107 -6.59 22.38 -6.41
CA CYS A 107 -5.41 22.91 -5.71
C CYS A 107 -4.53 23.69 -6.69
N GLU A 108 -3.65 24.56 -6.19
CA GLU A 108 -2.75 25.39 -7.00
C GLU A 108 -1.40 24.70 -7.26
N SER A 109 -1.04 23.69 -6.46
CA SER A 109 0.20 22.94 -6.62
C SER A 109 0.06 21.49 -6.20
N PHE A 110 0.79 20.59 -6.87
CA PHE A 110 0.91 19.19 -6.47
C PHE A 110 1.44 19.00 -5.04
N ALA A 111 2.08 20.00 -4.43
CA ALA A 111 2.47 19.98 -3.01
C ALA A 111 1.26 20.05 -2.04
N GLU A 112 0.03 20.23 -2.55
CA GLU A 112 -1.22 20.34 -1.79
C GLU A 112 -2.07 19.07 -1.87
N GLU A 113 -1.43 17.89 -1.91
CA GLU A 113 -2.14 16.60 -2.03
C GLU A 113 -3.20 16.39 -0.93
N GLU A 114 -3.03 16.95 0.28
CA GLU A 114 -4.07 16.89 1.32
C GLU A 114 -5.37 17.67 0.97
N ILE A 115 -5.29 18.62 0.03
CA ILE A 115 -6.40 19.42 -0.49
C ILE A 115 -6.98 18.77 -1.76
N CYS A 116 -6.13 18.33 -2.68
CA CYS A 116 -6.57 17.80 -3.97
C CYS A 116 -6.69 16.27 -4.05
N GLY A 117 -6.26 15.53 -3.03
CA GLY A 117 -6.23 14.08 -3.02
C GLY A 117 -4.99 13.52 -3.71
N ARG A 118 -4.73 12.23 -3.44
CA ARG A 118 -3.71 11.43 -4.10
C ARG A 118 -4.16 9.97 -4.12
N PRO A 119 -4.76 9.48 -5.22
CA PRO A 119 -5.05 8.07 -5.38
C PRO A 119 -3.75 7.28 -5.54
N LEU A 120 -3.56 6.29 -4.67
CA LEU A 120 -2.39 5.40 -4.64
C LEU A 120 -2.74 3.99 -5.13
N GLY A 121 -3.88 3.46 -4.69
CA GLY A 121 -4.33 2.10 -5.00
C GLY A 121 -5.51 2.07 -5.96
N LEU A 122 -5.51 1.09 -6.87
CA LEU A 122 -6.53 0.92 -7.89
C LEU A 122 -6.85 -0.56 -8.14
N ALA A 123 -8.12 -0.93 -8.12
CA ALA A 123 -8.61 -2.26 -8.51
C ALA A 123 -9.91 -2.15 -9.34
N PHE A 124 -10.22 -3.13 -10.19
CA PHE A 124 -11.56 -3.26 -10.76
C PHE A 124 -12.50 -3.93 -9.73
N ASP A 125 -13.76 -3.53 -9.72
CA ASP A 125 -14.81 -4.33 -9.10
C ASP A 125 -15.04 -5.64 -9.89
N THR A 126 -15.60 -6.65 -9.22
CA THR A 126 -16.06 -7.94 -9.75
C THR A 126 -16.80 -7.91 -11.10
N GLN A 127 -17.56 -6.86 -11.40
CA GLN A 127 -18.27 -6.68 -12.68
C GLN A 127 -17.48 -5.88 -13.73
N GLY A 128 -16.30 -5.35 -13.38
CA GLY A 128 -15.50 -4.44 -14.19
C GLY A 128 -16.10 -3.04 -14.41
N ASN A 129 -17.40 -2.83 -14.16
CA ASN A 129 -18.09 -1.57 -14.43
C ASN A 129 -17.70 -0.42 -13.49
N ASN A 130 -17.14 -0.74 -12.33
CA ASN A 130 -16.64 0.21 -11.34
C ASN A 130 -15.14 -0.02 -11.10
N LEU A 131 -14.42 1.05 -10.74
CA LEU A 131 -13.12 0.99 -10.07
C LEU A 131 -13.32 1.09 -8.56
N ILE A 132 -12.50 0.38 -7.80
CA ILE A 132 -12.24 0.63 -6.39
C ILE A 132 -10.93 1.41 -6.30
N VAL A 133 -10.94 2.55 -5.61
CA VAL A 133 -9.81 3.47 -5.51
C VAL A 133 -9.50 3.74 -4.05
N ALA A 134 -8.22 3.75 -3.70
CA ALA A 134 -7.74 4.22 -2.40
C ALA A 134 -7.05 5.58 -2.59
N ASP A 135 -7.64 6.63 -2.01
CA ASP A 135 -7.04 7.96 -1.93
C ASP A 135 -6.41 8.17 -0.56
N ALA A 136 -5.14 8.57 -0.56
CA ALA A 136 -4.30 8.73 0.63
C ALA A 136 -4.91 9.59 1.74
N TYR A 137 -5.75 10.55 1.39
CA TYR A 137 -6.35 11.53 2.32
C TYR A 137 -7.88 11.39 2.40
N TYR A 138 -8.53 10.89 1.35
CA TYR A 138 -9.99 10.81 1.21
C TYR A 138 -10.58 9.41 1.40
N GLY A 139 -9.78 8.36 1.57
CA GLY A 139 -10.24 7.01 1.91
C GLY A 139 -10.52 6.09 0.72
N ILE A 140 -11.32 5.04 0.95
CA ILE A 140 -11.67 4.05 -0.08
C ILE A 140 -12.97 4.44 -0.78
N TRP A 141 -12.95 4.46 -2.11
CA TRP A 141 -14.06 4.86 -2.98
C TRP A 141 -14.40 3.79 -4.02
N GLU A 142 -15.67 3.77 -4.41
CA GLU A 142 -16.20 3.11 -5.60
C GLU A 142 -16.47 4.19 -6.65
N VAL A 143 -15.99 4.00 -7.88
CA VAL A 143 -16.08 4.96 -8.99
C VAL A 143 -16.69 4.27 -10.21
N ASN A 144 -17.79 4.81 -10.74
CA ASN A 144 -18.42 4.26 -11.93
C ASN A 144 -17.67 4.68 -13.22
N LEU A 145 -17.34 3.71 -14.08
CA LEU A 145 -16.54 3.98 -15.28
C LEU A 145 -17.31 4.58 -16.46
N ALA A 146 -18.64 4.62 -16.41
CA ALA A 146 -19.46 5.16 -17.50
C ALA A 146 -19.74 6.67 -17.35
N ASN A 147 -19.73 7.20 -16.12
CA ASN A 147 -20.04 8.61 -15.85
C ASN A 147 -19.12 9.31 -14.83
N GLY A 148 -18.22 8.59 -14.15
CA GLY A 148 -17.33 9.16 -13.14
C GLY A 148 -17.93 9.36 -11.75
N ASP A 149 -19.17 8.90 -11.50
CA ASP A 149 -19.82 9.01 -10.18
C ASP A 149 -19.01 8.28 -9.11
N LYS A 150 -18.84 8.94 -7.94
CA LYS A 150 -18.03 8.45 -6.83
C LYS A 150 -18.87 8.20 -5.59
N LYS A 151 -18.62 7.09 -4.90
CA LYS A 151 -19.27 6.68 -3.65
C LYS A 151 -18.23 6.23 -2.63
N GLN A 152 -18.16 6.89 -1.48
CA GLN A 152 -17.21 6.51 -0.43
C GLN A 152 -17.65 5.18 0.22
N LEU A 153 -16.70 4.26 0.39
CA LEU A 153 -16.91 2.96 1.06
C LEU A 153 -16.31 2.94 2.46
N VAL A 154 -15.14 3.58 2.64
CA VAL A 154 -14.47 3.76 3.93
C VAL A 154 -13.98 5.20 4.03
N SER A 155 -14.37 5.91 5.10
CA SER A 155 -13.96 7.29 5.37
C SER A 155 -12.77 7.35 6.33
N ARG A 156 -11.90 8.37 6.15
CA ARG A 156 -10.81 8.72 7.07
C ARG A 156 -11.31 8.98 8.50
N ASP A 157 -12.55 9.44 8.66
CA ASP A 157 -13.12 9.76 9.97
C ASP A 157 -13.63 8.55 10.77
N LEU A 158 -13.69 7.36 10.16
CA LEU A 158 -14.11 6.15 10.85
C LEU A 158 -13.02 5.68 11.81
N VAL A 159 -13.29 5.66 13.12
CA VAL A 159 -12.42 4.96 14.08
C VAL A 159 -12.48 3.47 13.80
N LEU A 160 -11.33 2.87 13.48
CA LEU A 160 -11.18 1.46 13.16
C LEU A 160 -10.43 0.72 14.26
N ASP A 161 -10.70 -0.58 14.38
CA ASP A 161 -10.07 -1.43 15.39
C ASP A 161 -8.54 -1.51 15.22
N GLY A 162 -7.87 -1.94 16.30
CA GLY A 162 -6.47 -2.35 16.31
C GLY A 162 -6.27 -3.47 17.33
N LYS A 163 -5.13 -4.16 17.29
CA LYS A 163 -4.79 -5.23 18.24
C LYS A 163 -4.57 -4.73 19.67
N THR A 164 -4.21 -3.45 19.82
CA THR A 164 -3.95 -2.80 21.12
C THR A 164 -4.71 -1.49 21.29
N VAL A 165 -4.97 -0.74 20.20
CA VAL A 165 -5.64 0.56 20.25
C VAL A 165 -6.40 0.85 18.96
N ASN A 166 -7.68 1.21 19.15
CA ASN A 166 -8.59 1.65 18.09
C ASN A 166 -8.27 3.08 17.68
N ARG A 167 -8.18 3.32 16.37
CA ARG A 167 -7.70 4.59 15.81
C ARG A 167 -8.23 4.81 14.39
N LYS A 168 -8.48 6.07 14.04
CA LYS A 168 -8.81 6.48 12.66
C LYS A 168 -7.69 6.01 11.71
N PRO A 169 -8.00 5.63 10.47
CA PRO A 169 -6.98 5.49 9.46
C PRO A 169 -6.42 6.87 9.07
N ARG A 170 -5.15 6.95 8.69
CA ARG A 170 -4.60 8.15 8.01
C ARG A 170 -4.28 7.84 6.55
N LEU A 171 -3.14 7.20 6.30
CA LEU A 171 -2.58 7.00 4.96
C LEU A 171 -3.12 5.72 4.32
N PHE A 172 -4.25 5.83 3.63
CA PHE A 172 -4.79 4.75 2.77
C PHE A 172 -3.85 4.53 1.57
N ASN A 173 -3.56 3.28 1.23
CA ASN A 173 -2.61 2.99 0.14
C ASN A 173 -3.21 2.08 -0.94
N SER A 174 -3.21 0.76 -0.76
CA SER A 174 -3.50 -0.19 -1.83
C SER A 174 -4.83 -0.94 -1.62
N VAL A 175 -5.39 -1.51 -2.69
CA VAL A 175 -6.69 -2.21 -2.70
C VAL A 175 -6.66 -3.46 -3.60
N ALA A 176 -7.31 -4.52 -3.14
CA ALA A 176 -7.61 -5.73 -3.92
C ALA A 176 -9.08 -6.14 -3.72
N VAL A 177 -9.73 -6.62 -4.78
CA VAL A 177 -11.16 -7.03 -4.74
C VAL A 177 -11.25 -8.54 -4.88
N ALA A 178 -11.97 -9.17 -3.96
CA ALA A 178 -12.28 -10.60 -3.99
C ALA A 178 -13.42 -10.93 -4.95
N LYS A 179 -13.46 -12.18 -5.41
CA LYS A 179 -14.50 -12.76 -6.30
C LYS A 179 -15.90 -12.66 -5.71
N ASN A 180 -16.03 -12.59 -4.38
CA ASN A 180 -17.30 -12.40 -3.67
C ASN A 180 -17.71 -10.92 -3.52
N GLY A 181 -16.86 -9.99 -3.97
CA GLY A 181 -17.04 -8.54 -3.89
C GLY A 181 -16.27 -7.85 -2.77
N ASP A 182 -15.81 -8.56 -1.73
CA ASP A 182 -15.17 -7.94 -0.56
C ASP A 182 -13.83 -7.30 -0.90
N ILE A 183 -13.49 -6.19 -0.22
CA ILE A 183 -12.31 -5.38 -0.54
C ILE A 183 -11.26 -5.58 0.55
N TYR A 184 -10.06 -6.00 0.17
CA TYR A 184 -8.89 -6.00 1.04
C TYR A 184 -8.13 -4.70 0.78
N TRP A 185 -7.75 -3.98 1.84
CA TRP A 185 -7.12 -2.67 1.70
C TRP A 185 -6.10 -2.39 2.80
N THR A 186 -5.13 -1.53 2.49
CA THR A 186 -4.01 -1.20 3.38
C THR A 186 -4.01 0.24 3.83
N GLU A 187 -3.54 0.41 5.07
CA GLU A 187 -3.14 1.69 5.63
C GLU A 187 -1.63 1.63 5.88
N SER A 188 -0.84 2.51 5.26
CA SER A 188 0.61 2.52 5.45
C SER A 188 1.00 3.06 6.83
N SER A 189 0.31 4.09 7.33
CA SER A 189 0.49 4.61 8.69
C SER A 189 -0.80 5.20 9.25
N SER A 190 -1.01 5.04 10.55
CA SER A 190 -2.04 5.74 11.32
C SER A 190 -1.55 7.01 12.03
N ASP A 191 -0.24 7.29 11.94
CA ASP A 191 0.40 8.40 12.65
C ASP A 191 0.65 9.61 11.73
N PHE A 192 0.94 9.36 10.46
CA PHE A 192 1.31 10.36 9.46
C PHE A 192 0.45 10.20 8.19
N ASP A 193 0.09 11.32 7.57
CA ASP A 193 -0.47 11.38 6.21
C ASP A 193 0.68 11.44 5.18
N LEU A 194 0.42 11.30 3.88
CA LEU A 194 1.48 11.13 2.85
C LEU A 194 2.49 12.30 2.81
N GLN A 195 2.03 13.54 2.98
CA GLN A 195 2.89 14.74 3.09
C GLN A 195 3.92 14.70 4.22
N ASP A 196 3.68 13.87 5.25
CA ASP A 196 4.58 13.65 6.40
C ASP A 196 5.22 12.23 6.31
N GLY A 197 5.28 11.65 5.11
CA GLY A 197 5.74 10.28 4.87
C GLY A 197 7.14 9.96 5.38
N VAL A 198 8.10 10.90 5.28
CA VAL A 198 9.49 10.72 5.75
C VAL A 198 9.57 10.40 7.24
N PHE A 199 8.61 10.85 8.05
CA PHE A 199 8.57 10.50 9.47
C PHE A 199 8.36 8.99 9.72
N THR A 200 7.71 8.27 8.78
CA THR A 200 7.47 6.82 8.89
C THR A 200 8.75 5.98 8.84
N ILE A 201 9.85 6.51 8.29
CA ILE A 201 11.19 5.89 8.28
C ILE A 201 11.78 5.78 9.69
N PHE A 202 11.32 6.63 10.61
CA PHE A 202 11.81 6.73 11.99
C PHE A 202 10.77 6.29 13.02
N ALA A 203 9.48 6.39 12.72
CA ALA A 203 8.41 5.90 13.57
C ALA A 203 8.50 4.38 13.84
N ASN A 204 7.69 3.88 14.78
CA ASN A 204 7.45 2.45 14.91
C ASN A 204 6.31 2.00 13.98
N PRO A 205 6.25 0.70 13.62
CA PRO A 205 5.23 0.16 12.72
C PRO A 205 3.80 0.46 13.19
N SER A 206 2.98 1.11 12.35
CA SER A 206 1.61 1.51 12.69
C SER A 206 0.58 1.29 11.57
N GLY A 207 0.99 0.71 10.44
CA GLY A 207 0.10 0.36 9.35
C GLY A 207 -0.78 -0.86 9.65
N ARG A 208 -1.85 -1.03 8.86
CA ARG A 208 -2.86 -2.11 9.00
C ARG A 208 -3.22 -2.71 7.63
N LEU A 209 -3.58 -3.99 7.65
CA LEU A 209 -4.28 -4.67 6.57
C LEU A 209 -5.70 -4.98 7.02
N PHE A 210 -6.69 -4.59 6.22
CA PHE A 210 -8.11 -4.77 6.50
C PHE A 210 -8.78 -5.69 5.47
N LYS A 211 -9.88 -6.31 5.90
CA LYS A 211 -10.97 -6.76 5.03
C LYS A 211 -12.19 -5.86 5.25
N TYR A 212 -12.71 -5.26 4.19
CA TYR A 212 -14.01 -4.61 4.14
C TYR A 212 -15.04 -5.57 3.52
N ASP A 213 -15.99 -6.03 4.34
CA ASP A 213 -17.14 -6.81 3.90
C ASP A 213 -18.18 -5.88 3.27
N ARG A 214 -18.40 -5.97 1.95
CA ARG A 214 -19.27 -5.00 1.23
C ARG A 214 -20.75 -5.14 1.54
N LYS A 215 -21.19 -6.29 2.06
CA LYS A 215 -22.61 -6.57 2.37
C LYS A 215 -23.00 -5.96 3.70
N THR A 216 -22.14 -6.10 4.71
CA THR A 216 -22.32 -5.57 6.07
C THR A 216 -21.70 -4.19 6.27
N LYS A 217 -20.85 -3.74 5.33
CA LYS A 217 -20.06 -2.49 5.37
C LYS A 217 -19.09 -2.41 6.56
N LYS A 218 -18.64 -3.56 7.06
CA LYS A 218 -17.72 -3.66 8.21
C LYS A 218 -16.28 -3.83 7.76
N ASN A 219 -15.38 -3.14 8.45
CA ASN A 219 -13.94 -3.36 8.35
C ASN A 219 -13.48 -4.28 9.48
N THR A 220 -12.67 -5.29 9.15
CA THR A 220 -12.04 -6.21 10.09
C THR A 220 -10.53 -6.14 9.89
N VAL A 221 -9.77 -5.94 10.98
CA VAL A 221 -8.30 -5.98 10.95
C VAL A 221 -7.81 -7.41 10.74
N LEU A 222 -6.94 -7.63 9.77
CA LEU A 222 -6.22 -8.89 9.55
C LEU A 222 -4.80 -8.83 10.12
N LEU A 223 -4.10 -7.73 9.83
CA LEU A 223 -2.78 -7.43 10.40
C LEU A 223 -2.74 -5.98 10.89
N ASP A 224 -1.94 -5.77 11.94
CA ASP A 224 -1.75 -4.50 12.63
C ASP A 224 -0.28 -4.38 13.02
N GLN A 225 0.20 -3.14 13.16
CA GLN A 225 1.62 -2.78 13.35
C GLN A 225 2.51 -3.30 12.20
N LEU A 226 2.03 -3.11 10.97
CA LEU A 226 2.81 -3.31 9.74
C LEU A 226 3.73 -2.11 9.49
N TYR A 227 4.96 -2.36 9.03
CA TYR A 227 5.94 -1.29 8.80
C TYR A 227 5.81 -0.70 7.40
N PHE A 228 4.86 0.24 7.28
CA PHE A 228 4.39 0.83 6.02
C PHE A 228 3.73 -0.23 5.12
N ALA A 229 2.49 -0.60 5.45
CA ALA A 229 1.70 -1.52 4.63
C ALA A 229 1.34 -0.86 3.29
N ASN A 230 1.79 -1.44 2.18
CA ASN A 230 1.65 -0.87 0.84
C ASN A 230 0.78 -1.78 -0.03
N GLY A 231 1.32 -2.41 -1.07
CA GLY A 231 0.62 -3.35 -1.95
C GLY A 231 -0.14 -4.46 -1.24
N VAL A 232 -1.32 -4.79 -1.77
CA VAL A 232 -2.14 -5.94 -1.33
C VAL A 232 -2.63 -6.74 -2.53
N VAL A 233 -2.52 -8.07 -2.48
CA VAL A 233 -3.03 -8.98 -3.53
C VAL A 233 -3.60 -10.26 -2.94
N LEU A 234 -4.61 -10.81 -3.60
CA LEU A 234 -5.18 -12.13 -3.29
C LEU A 234 -4.49 -13.21 -4.13
N SER A 235 -4.36 -14.43 -3.59
CA SER A 235 -3.94 -15.57 -4.41
C SER A 235 -5.05 -15.96 -5.42
N PRO A 236 -4.73 -16.67 -6.53
CA PRO A 236 -5.70 -16.91 -7.60
C PRO A 236 -6.93 -17.70 -7.16
N ASN A 237 -6.80 -18.52 -6.11
CA ASN A 237 -7.88 -19.26 -5.48
C ASN A 237 -8.44 -18.60 -4.21
N GLU A 238 -7.90 -17.44 -3.80
CA GLU A 238 -8.24 -16.72 -2.56
C GLU A 238 -8.02 -17.56 -1.29
N ASP A 239 -7.02 -18.43 -1.31
CA ASP A 239 -6.61 -19.23 -0.14
C ASP A 239 -5.84 -18.37 0.88
N PHE A 240 -5.23 -17.28 0.40
CA PHE A 240 -4.54 -16.29 1.21
C PHE A 240 -4.53 -14.89 0.55
N VAL A 241 -4.28 -13.87 1.36
CA VAL A 241 -3.96 -12.50 0.93
C VAL A 241 -2.50 -12.19 1.29
N LEU A 242 -1.81 -11.46 0.43
CA LEU A 242 -0.45 -10.95 0.65
C LEU A 242 -0.49 -9.43 0.88
N VAL A 243 0.44 -8.93 1.70
CA VAL A 243 0.67 -7.49 1.90
C VAL A 243 2.17 -7.20 1.98
N SER A 244 2.63 -6.16 1.30
CA SER A 244 4.01 -5.67 1.43
C SER A 244 4.16 -4.72 2.63
N GLU A 245 5.26 -4.90 3.37
CA GLU A 245 5.77 -3.97 4.37
C GLU A 245 6.97 -3.23 3.77
N THR A 246 6.73 -2.06 3.19
CA THR A 246 7.73 -1.31 2.40
C THR A 246 9.01 -1.07 3.20
N MET A 247 8.88 -0.59 4.45
CA MET A 247 10.03 -0.19 5.26
C MET A 247 10.80 -1.37 5.87
N SER A 248 10.29 -2.61 5.79
CA SER A 248 10.99 -3.83 6.23
C SER A 248 11.39 -4.76 5.08
N SER A 249 11.24 -4.34 3.82
CA SER A 249 11.60 -5.13 2.63
C SER A 249 10.98 -6.55 2.63
N THR A 250 9.75 -6.66 3.13
CA THR A 250 9.10 -7.94 3.47
C THR A 250 7.69 -8.00 2.91
N ILE A 251 7.26 -9.19 2.49
CA ILE A 251 5.87 -9.51 2.13
C ILE A 251 5.34 -10.51 3.17
N ARG A 252 4.21 -10.18 3.78
CA ARG A 252 3.47 -11.06 4.69
C ARG A 252 2.30 -11.72 3.98
N ARG A 253 1.87 -12.85 4.54
CA ARG A 253 0.69 -13.60 4.12
C ARG A 253 -0.29 -13.75 5.28
N VAL A 254 -1.58 -13.62 4.99
CA VAL A 254 -2.68 -14.06 5.88
C VAL A 254 -3.48 -15.12 5.14
N TYR A 255 -3.63 -16.29 5.76
CA TYR A 255 -4.45 -17.36 5.20
C TYR A 255 -5.93 -17.00 5.35
N LEU A 256 -6.72 -17.19 4.28
CA LEU A 256 -8.15 -16.91 4.24
C LEU A 256 -8.99 -18.19 4.36
N LYS A 257 -8.39 -19.36 4.09
CA LYS A 257 -9.06 -20.66 4.02
C LYS A 257 -8.23 -21.76 4.71
N GLY A 258 -8.86 -22.92 4.94
CA GLY A 258 -8.24 -24.09 5.57
C GLY A 258 -7.97 -23.94 7.08
N GLU A 259 -7.26 -24.90 7.65
CA GLU A 259 -6.96 -24.97 9.10
C GLU A 259 -6.16 -23.78 9.62
N LYS A 260 -5.43 -23.08 8.74
CA LYS A 260 -4.66 -21.88 9.07
C LYS A 260 -5.45 -20.57 8.91
N ALA A 261 -6.74 -20.59 8.58
CA ALA A 261 -7.51 -19.37 8.34
C ALA A 261 -7.35 -18.33 9.46
N LEU A 262 -7.15 -17.06 9.06
CA LEU A 262 -6.79 -15.90 9.89
C LEU A 262 -5.43 -15.96 10.62
N GLN A 263 -4.65 -17.02 10.45
CA GLN A 263 -3.22 -17.03 10.83
C GLN A 263 -2.38 -16.33 9.75
N SER A 264 -1.18 -15.89 10.13
CA SER A 264 -0.27 -15.16 9.25
C SER A 264 1.18 -15.63 9.38
N ASP A 265 1.91 -15.66 8.27
CA ASP A 265 3.35 -15.89 8.23
C ASP A 265 4.08 -14.89 7.31
N VAL A 266 5.41 -14.98 7.28
CA VAL A 266 6.26 -14.27 6.31
C VAL A 266 6.22 -15.05 5.00
N PHE A 267 5.92 -14.38 3.90
CA PHE A 267 5.91 -14.96 2.56
C PHE A 267 7.30 -14.88 1.94
N VAL A 268 7.90 -13.68 1.94
CA VAL A 268 9.29 -13.41 1.55
C VAL A 268 9.79 -12.26 2.42
N GLU A 269 10.98 -12.39 3.01
CA GLU A 269 11.67 -11.29 3.70
C GLU A 269 13.02 -10.97 3.04
N GLY A 270 13.46 -9.72 3.20
CA GLY A 270 14.76 -9.26 2.71
C GLY A 270 14.83 -9.08 1.20
N LEU A 271 13.77 -8.59 0.54
CA LEU A 271 13.86 -8.17 -0.86
C LEU A 271 14.96 -7.07 -1.02
N PRO A 272 15.68 -6.98 -2.16
CA PRO A 272 16.81 -6.06 -2.34
C PRO A 272 16.37 -4.60 -2.61
N GLY A 273 15.55 -4.07 -1.71
CA GLY A 273 14.90 -2.78 -1.79
C GLY A 273 13.61 -2.71 -0.97
N LEU A 274 13.06 -1.51 -0.83
CA LEU A 274 11.76 -1.27 -0.23
C LEU A 274 10.67 -1.65 -1.25
N THR A 275 9.84 -2.64 -0.93
CA THR A 275 8.78 -3.16 -1.83
C THR A 275 7.54 -2.28 -1.79
N ASP A 276 6.94 -2.04 -2.97
CA ASP A 276 5.83 -1.10 -3.12
C ASP A 276 4.49 -1.84 -3.32
N ASN A 277 3.71 -1.52 -4.38
CA ASN A 277 2.55 -2.31 -4.75
C ASN A 277 2.95 -3.74 -5.13
N LEU A 278 1.98 -4.66 -5.03
CA LEU A 278 2.11 -6.04 -5.47
C LEU A 278 1.14 -6.24 -6.63
N ILE A 279 1.57 -6.93 -7.68
CA ILE A 279 0.78 -7.13 -8.91
C ILE A 279 0.72 -8.62 -9.20
N ALA A 280 -0.48 -9.15 -9.34
CA ALA A 280 -0.74 -10.59 -9.42
C ALA A 280 -1.07 -11.06 -10.85
N ASP A 281 -0.61 -12.26 -11.19
CA ASP A 281 -0.94 -12.97 -12.43
C ASP A 281 -1.00 -14.50 -12.19
N GLU A 282 -0.97 -15.29 -13.27
CA GLU A 282 -1.17 -16.74 -13.21
C GLU A 282 -0.01 -17.50 -12.53
N GLU A 283 1.24 -17.09 -12.72
CA GLU A 283 2.41 -17.79 -12.17
C GLU A 283 2.76 -17.31 -10.76
N GLY A 284 2.49 -16.04 -10.46
CA GLY A 284 2.91 -15.42 -9.21
C GLY A 284 2.59 -13.94 -9.09
N ILE A 285 3.55 -13.20 -8.53
CA ILE A 285 3.45 -11.77 -8.32
C ILE A 285 4.72 -11.04 -8.81
N TRP A 286 4.51 -9.84 -9.33
CA TRP A 286 5.56 -8.83 -9.46
C TRP A 286 5.59 -7.96 -8.20
N ALA A 287 6.81 -7.73 -7.70
CA ALA A 287 7.11 -6.87 -6.57
C ALA A 287 8.11 -5.77 -7.01
N PRO A 288 7.62 -4.67 -7.60
CA PRO A 288 8.41 -3.46 -7.83
C PRO A 288 8.98 -2.89 -6.52
N LEU A 289 10.19 -2.33 -6.61
CA LEU A 289 10.89 -1.73 -5.47
C LEU A 289 11.06 -0.22 -5.69
N VAL A 290 10.34 0.59 -4.91
CA VAL A 290 10.37 2.07 -4.99
C VAL A 290 11.72 2.66 -4.56
N LEU A 291 12.51 1.90 -3.82
CA LEU A 291 13.91 2.18 -3.51
C LEU A 291 14.70 0.86 -3.51
N ALA A 292 15.64 0.69 -4.44
CA ALA A 292 16.58 -0.42 -4.39
C ALA A 292 17.55 -0.28 -3.18
N ALA A 293 17.91 -1.39 -2.54
CA ALA A 293 18.83 -1.42 -1.40
C ALA A 293 19.56 -2.77 -1.32
N ASP A 294 20.73 -2.81 -0.69
CA ASP A 294 21.56 -4.03 -0.61
C ASP A 294 22.50 -3.98 0.62
N GLY A 295 23.60 -4.75 0.58
CA GLY A 295 24.62 -4.78 1.63
C GLY A 295 25.51 -3.55 1.67
N GLU A 296 25.76 -2.91 0.52
CA GLU A 296 26.61 -1.72 0.39
C GLU A 296 25.77 -0.44 0.53
N ASN A 297 24.53 -0.48 0.04
CA ASN A 297 23.55 0.61 0.05
C ASN A 297 22.33 0.23 0.92
N PRO A 298 22.46 0.20 2.25
CA PRO A 298 21.36 -0.16 3.15
C PRO A 298 20.33 0.98 3.26
N SER A 299 19.05 0.62 3.29
CA SER A 299 17.97 1.60 3.46
C SER A 299 17.94 2.20 4.88
N LEU A 300 17.54 3.47 5.00
CA LEU A 300 17.47 4.19 6.28
C LEU A 300 16.63 3.47 7.36
N PRO A 301 15.44 2.88 7.05
CA PRO A 301 14.67 2.13 8.04
C PRO A 301 15.45 0.94 8.62
N ARG A 302 16.22 0.23 7.78
CA ARG A 302 17.06 -0.91 8.20
C ARG A 302 18.20 -0.43 9.09
N LEU A 303 18.90 0.64 8.68
CA LEU A 303 20.02 1.24 9.43
C LEU A 303 19.60 1.67 10.84
N PHE A 304 18.42 2.28 11.00
CA PHE A 304 17.99 2.85 12.28
C PHE A 304 17.02 1.96 13.11
N SER A 305 16.53 0.84 12.57
CA SER A 305 15.57 -0.07 13.23
C SER A 305 15.88 -0.37 14.71
N LYS A 306 17.14 -0.75 15.00
CA LYS A 306 17.64 -1.16 16.33
C LYS A 306 18.03 0.00 17.26
N VAL A 307 17.99 1.26 16.81
CA VAL A 307 18.43 2.45 17.58
C VAL A 307 17.27 3.44 17.83
N PRO A 308 16.29 3.06 18.66
CA PRO A 308 15.05 3.84 18.84
C PRO A 308 15.26 5.28 19.29
N LEU A 309 16.26 5.56 20.15
CA LEU A 309 16.56 6.93 20.59
C LEU A 309 17.08 7.82 19.46
N ILE A 310 17.84 7.25 18.51
CA ILE A 310 18.31 7.95 17.31
C ILE A 310 17.13 8.21 16.38
N ARG A 311 16.25 7.23 16.15
CA ARG A 311 15.01 7.44 15.40
C ARG A 311 14.12 8.52 16.01
N LYS A 312 13.93 8.49 17.33
CA LYS A 312 13.15 9.51 18.06
C LYS A 312 13.80 10.90 17.95
N PHE A 313 15.13 10.99 18.00
CA PHE A 313 15.86 12.24 17.76
C PHE A 313 15.63 12.76 16.34
N LEU A 314 15.83 11.93 15.30
CA LEU A 314 15.70 12.33 13.90
C LEU A 314 14.27 12.76 13.56
N ALA A 315 13.25 12.01 13.99
CA ALA A 315 11.85 12.39 13.84
C ALA A 315 11.54 13.74 14.52
N ARG A 316 12.07 13.97 15.74
CA ARG A 316 11.90 15.24 16.45
C ARG A 316 12.63 16.41 15.78
N MET A 317 13.82 16.17 15.21
CA MET A 317 14.54 17.18 14.44
C MET A 317 13.80 17.59 13.17
N LEU A 318 13.14 16.65 12.48
CA LEU A 318 12.26 16.96 11.34
C LEU A 318 11.09 17.86 11.78
N SER A 319 10.34 17.48 12.83
CA SER A 319 9.24 18.34 13.33
C SER A 319 9.73 19.70 13.83
N ILE A 320 10.94 19.83 14.37
CA ILE A 320 11.53 21.13 14.75
C ILE A 320 11.84 21.98 13.51
N ALA A 321 12.38 21.38 12.44
CA ALA A 321 12.69 22.10 11.19
C ALA A 321 11.41 22.55 10.46
N GLU A 322 10.35 21.75 10.54
CA GLU A 322 9.04 21.97 9.94
C GLU A 322 8.20 23.04 10.68
N MET A 323 8.24 23.06 12.01
CA MET A 323 7.35 23.85 12.87
C MET A 323 7.30 25.36 12.56
N PRO A 324 8.41 26.07 12.27
CA PRO A 324 8.34 27.49 11.88
C PRO A 324 7.53 27.70 10.60
N PHE A 325 7.68 26.81 9.61
CA PHE A 325 6.97 26.91 8.34
C PHE A 325 5.50 26.51 8.48
N ARG A 326 5.17 25.53 9.33
CA ARG A 326 3.77 25.17 9.61
C ARG A 326 3.06 26.31 10.37
N PHE A 327 3.75 26.99 11.28
CA PHE A 327 3.23 28.20 11.94
C PHE A 327 3.02 29.36 10.95
N ILE A 328 4.00 29.69 10.10
CA ILE A 328 3.86 30.74 9.09
C ILE A 328 2.71 30.40 8.11
N HIS A 329 2.60 29.15 7.67
CA HIS A 329 1.51 28.70 6.80
C HIS A 329 0.13 28.81 7.48
N GLN A 330 0.01 28.53 8.78
CA GLN A 330 -1.25 28.65 9.51
C GLN A 330 -1.72 30.10 9.70
N VAL A 331 -0.79 31.06 9.79
CA VAL A 331 -1.13 32.49 9.93
C VAL A 331 -1.27 33.20 8.58
N PHE A 332 -0.41 32.84 7.61
CA PHE A 332 -0.37 33.37 6.25
C PHE A 332 -0.19 32.22 5.24
N PRO A 333 -1.28 31.51 4.87
CA PRO A 333 -1.23 30.44 3.88
C PRO A 333 -0.64 30.95 2.56
N ASN A 334 0.41 30.30 2.07
CA ASN A 334 1.08 30.68 0.83
C ASN A 334 1.82 29.51 0.20
N ILE A 335 1.95 29.53 -1.13
CA ILE A 335 2.48 28.41 -1.91
C ILE A 335 3.95 28.09 -1.62
N HIS A 336 4.73 29.05 -1.11
CA HIS A 336 6.13 28.84 -0.76
C HIS A 336 6.28 28.05 0.55
N THR A 337 5.46 28.33 1.57
CA THR A 337 5.45 27.54 2.80
C THR A 337 4.86 26.14 2.55
N THR A 338 3.83 26.00 1.72
CA THR A 338 3.33 24.68 1.29
C THR A 338 4.45 23.83 0.68
N ARG A 339 5.15 24.37 -0.33
CA ARG A 339 6.25 23.65 -1.01
C ARG A 339 7.40 23.33 -0.07
N LEU A 340 7.68 24.17 0.93
CA LEU A 340 8.75 23.92 1.89
C LEU A 340 8.36 22.90 2.96
N LEU A 341 7.09 22.86 3.39
CA LEU A 341 6.54 21.81 4.25
C LEU A 341 6.60 20.45 3.55
N HIS A 342 6.05 20.39 2.33
CA HIS A 342 6.14 19.23 1.46
C HIS A 342 7.60 18.79 1.26
N ALA A 343 8.53 19.73 1.05
CA ALA A 343 9.96 19.40 0.90
C ALA A 343 10.63 18.82 2.16
N ILE A 344 10.09 19.08 3.36
CA ILE A 344 10.61 18.56 4.64
C ILE A 344 9.98 17.19 4.98
N GLY A 345 8.68 17.02 4.73
CA GLY A 345 7.93 15.83 5.14
C GLY A 345 7.75 14.75 4.06
N HIS A 346 7.72 15.10 2.76
CA HIS A 346 7.36 14.16 1.69
C HIS A 346 8.56 13.37 1.16
N PHE A 347 8.32 12.12 0.73
CA PHE A 347 9.36 11.21 0.27
C PHE A 347 10.14 11.70 -0.97
N GLU A 348 9.53 12.54 -1.81
CA GLU A 348 10.15 13.02 -3.06
C GLU A 348 11.53 13.64 -2.83
N THR A 349 11.75 14.39 -1.73
CA THR A 349 13.03 15.08 -1.49
C THR A 349 14.16 14.16 -1.03
N ILE A 350 13.85 13.01 -0.42
CA ILE A 350 14.88 12.02 -0.10
C ILE A 350 15.27 11.16 -1.32
N THR A 351 14.50 11.19 -2.41
CA THR A 351 14.82 10.41 -3.64
C THR A 351 16.16 10.79 -4.27
N PHE A 352 16.67 12.00 -4.00
CA PHE A 352 18.01 12.43 -4.42
C PHE A 352 19.13 11.52 -3.91
N PHE A 353 18.93 10.86 -2.76
CA PHE A 353 19.88 9.92 -2.18
C PHE A 353 19.69 8.47 -2.66
N ASN A 354 18.73 8.21 -3.55
CA ASN A 354 18.49 6.86 -4.08
C ASN A 354 19.69 6.40 -4.93
N PRO A 355 20.12 5.13 -4.81
CA PRO A 355 21.12 4.57 -5.70
C PRO A 355 20.60 4.57 -7.14
N ALA A 356 21.52 4.58 -8.11
CA ALA A 356 21.19 4.42 -9.52
C ALA A 356 20.87 2.95 -9.85
N ARG A 357 19.83 2.38 -9.21
CA ARG A 357 19.28 1.07 -9.53
C ARG A 357 17.74 1.09 -9.44
N ALA A 358 17.09 0.82 -10.56
CA ALA A 358 15.71 0.35 -10.58
C ALA A 358 15.70 -1.18 -10.39
N THR A 359 14.70 -1.71 -9.67
CA THR A 359 14.52 -3.16 -9.47
C THR A 359 13.04 -3.52 -9.47
N VAL A 360 12.68 -4.58 -10.18
CA VAL A 360 11.39 -5.27 -10.05
C VAL A 360 11.68 -6.76 -9.82
N VAL A 361 11.14 -7.34 -8.75
CA VAL A 361 11.34 -8.76 -8.43
C VAL A 361 10.15 -9.60 -8.89
N ARG A 362 10.41 -10.79 -9.44
CA ARG A 362 9.40 -11.78 -9.84
C ARG A 362 9.36 -12.91 -8.80
N LEU A 363 8.21 -13.14 -8.19
CA LEU A 363 8.01 -14.14 -7.14
C LEU A 363 6.92 -15.13 -7.55
N SER A 364 7.06 -16.41 -7.25
CA SER A 364 5.99 -17.41 -7.44
C SER A 364 4.89 -17.27 -6.37
N TRP A 365 3.73 -17.88 -6.61
CA TRP A 365 2.70 -18.09 -5.57
C TRP A 365 3.16 -18.92 -4.35
N THR A 366 4.34 -19.54 -4.41
CA THR A 366 4.97 -20.25 -3.27
C THR A 366 6.03 -19.42 -2.53
N GLY A 367 6.33 -18.19 -2.96
CA GLY A 367 7.33 -17.30 -2.34
C GLY A 367 8.76 -17.54 -2.84
N GLN A 368 8.95 -18.30 -3.93
CA GLN A 368 10.25 -18.50 -4.55
C GLN A 368 10.56 -17.32 -5.48
N ILE A 369 11.81 -16.87 -5.51
CA ILE A 369 12.26 -15.83 -6.46
C ILE A 369 12.49 -16.49 -7.81
N LEU A 370 11.65 -16.16 -8.79
CA LEU A 370 11.73 -16.66 -10.16
C LEU A 370 12.75 -15.87 -10.99
N GLY A 371 12.92 -14.59 -10.68
CA GLY A 371 13.84 -13.70 -11.36
C GLY A 371 13.71 -12.25 -10.89
N SER A 372 14.42 -11.35 -11.55
CA SER A 372 14.33 -9.90 -11.32
C SER A 372 14.75 -9.14 -12.57
N LEU A 373 14.20 -7.94 -12.72
CA LEU A 373 14.58 -6.98 -13.74
C LEU A 373 15.29 -5.82 -13.05
N HIS A 374 16.44 -5.43 -13.57
CA HIS A 374 17.27 -4.34 -13.06
C HIS A 374 17.61 -3.32 -14.16
N GLY A 375 17.89 -2.09 -13.77
CA GLY A 375 18.39 -1.03 -14.65
C GLY A 375 19.16 0.01 -13.84
N PHE A 376 20.14 0.65 -14.48
CA PHE A 376 21.17 1.49 -13.88
C PHE A 376 21.33 2.85 -14.58
N ASP A 377 20.77 3.04 -15.79
CA ASP A 377 20.94 4.23 -16.62
C ASP A 377 20.12 5.46 -16.18
N ARG A 378 19.21 5.30 -15.20
CA ARG A 378 18.23 6.30 -14.73
C ARG A 378 17.17 6.73 -15.78
N SER A 379 16.95 5.93 -16.83
CA SER A 379 15.83 6.11 -17.77
C SER A 379 14.48 6.00 -17.06
N VAL A 380 14.38 5.06 -16.11
CA VAL A 380 13.30 4.90 -15.12
C VAL A 380 13.89 4.80 -13.70
N GLY A 381 13.12 5.20 -12.70
CA GLY A 381 13.46 5.07 -11.28
C GLY A 381 12.23 5.03 -10.38
N SER A 382 12.42 4.60 -9.12
CA SER A 382 11.38 4.50 -8.08
C SER A 382 10.05 3.96 -8.58
N ILE A 383 10.08 2.70 -9.03
CA ILE A 383 8.93 2.00 -9.60
C ILE A 383 8.01 1.57 -8.45
N SER A 384 6.74 1.96 -8.52
CA SER A 384 5.70 1.58 -7.55
C SER A 384 4.79 0.48 -8.08
N HIS A 385 4.54 0.41 -9.39
CA HIS A 385 3.62 -0.54 -10.01
C HIS A 385 4.13 -1.02 -11.37
N VAL A 386 3.72 -2.20 -11.84
CA VAL A 386 4.02 -2.68 -13.20
C VAL A 386 2.79 -3.26 -13.89
N ALA A 387 2.69 -3.14 -15.21
CA ALA A 387 1.62 -3.74 -16.01
C ALA A 387 2.15 -4.30 -17.34
N GLU A 388 1.92 -5.58 -17.60
CA GLU A 388 2.29 -6.25 -18.84
C GLU A 388 1.24 -6.01 -19.94
N VAL A 389 1.68 -5.51 -21.11
CA VAL A 389 0.81 -5.22 -22.25
C VAL A 389 1.51 -5.61 -23.56
N GLY A 390 1.35 -6.87 -23.95
CA GLY A 390 2.04 -7.45 -25.11
C GLY A 390 3.55 -7.56 -24.88
N ASP A 391 4.35 -7.22 -25.90
CA ASP A 391 5.83 -7.27 -25.84
C ASP A 391 6.47 -6.29 -24.79
N TYR A 392 5.68 -5.55 -23.98
CA TYR A 392 6.16 -4.46 -23.10
C TYR A 392 5.66 -4.55 -21.65
N LEU A 393 6.53 -4.19 -20.71
CA LEU A 393 6.20 -3.92 -19.31
C LEU A 393 6.15 -2.41 -19.09
N TYR A 394 4.98 -1.91 -18.68
CA TYR A 394 4.76 -0.51 -18.30
C TYR A 394 5.06 -0.36 -16.81
N LEU A 395 5.68 0.77 -16.43
CA LEU A 395 6.26 0.99 -15.12
C LEU A 395 5.70 2.30 -14.51
N GLY A 396 4.89 2.14 -13.47
CA GLY A 396 4.35 3.22 -12.66
C GLY A 396 5.35 3.71 -11.61
N SER A 397 5.18 4.95 -11.15
CA SER A 397 6.06 5.59 -10.15
C SER A 397 5.33 6.72 -9.43
N PRO A 398 5.60 6.98 -8.13
CA PRO A 398 4.93 8.07 -7.41
C PRO A 398 5.43 9.47 -7.83
N TYR A 399 6.58 9.53 -8.51
CA TYR A 399 7.35 10.76 -8.73
C TYR A 399 7.67 11.07 -10.21
N ASN A 400 7.65 10.08 -11.11
CA ASN A 400 8.04 10.31 -12.51
C ASN A 400 7.03 11.21 -13.25
N ARG A 401 7.53 12.13 -14.07
CA ARG A 401 6.75 13.02 -14.95
C ARG A 401 6.36 12.38 -16.29
N TYR A 402 6.33 11.06 -16.31
CA TYR A 402 6.11 10.23 -17.48
C TYR A 402 5.65 8.84 -17.02
N LEU A 403 4.93 8.13 -17.89
CA LEU A 403 4.74 6.69 -17.78
C LEU A 403 5.89 6.01 -18.51
N ALA A 404 6.68 5.19 -17.83
CA ALA A 404 7.76 4.45 -18.47
C ALA A 404 7.25 3.14 -19.07
N ARG A 405 7.89 2.66 -20.15
CA ARG A 405 7.80 1.25 -20.56
C ARG A 405 9.15 0.70 -20.99
N VAL A 406 9.34 -0.59 -20.80
CA VAL A 406 10.51 -1.35 -21.26
C VAL A 406 10.03 -2.54 -22.07
N LYS A 407 10.82 -2.99 -23.04
CA LYS A 407 10.49 -4.21 -23.77
C LYS A 407 10.76 -5.42 -22.86
N LEU A 408 9.78 -6.31 -22.71
CA LEU A 408 9.97 -7.51 -21.89
C LEU A 408 11.09 -8.38 -22.47
N PRO A 409 12.03 -8.86 -21.65
CA PRO A 409 13.01 -9.83 -22.10
C PRO A 409 12.26 -11.11 -22.46
N LYS A 410 12.20 -11.45 -23.75
CA LYS A 410 11.54 -12.67 -24.21
C LYS A 410 12.16 -13.86 -23.49
N ALA A 411 11.31 -14.70 -22.89
CA ALA A 411 11.72 -15.93 -22.23
C ALA A 411 12.68 -16.67 -23.14
N GLN A 412 13.93 -16.81 -22.70
CA GLN A 412 15.05 -17.01 -23.61
C GLN A 412 14.92 -18.38 -24.29
N GLU A 413 14.64 -18.39 -25.60
CA GLU A 413 14.43 -19.62 -26.36
C GLU A 413 15.55 -20.63 -26.04
N PRO A 414 15.22 -21.88 -25.68
CA PRO A 414 16.19 -22.83 -25.16
C PRO A 414 17.24 -23.08 -26.24
N LYS A 415 18.46 -22.54 -26.03
CA LYS A 415 19.54 -22.45 -27.03
C LYS A 415 19.68 -23.74 -27.83
N VAL A 416 19.11 -23.74 -29.04
CA VAL A 416 18.87 -24.96 -29.81
C VAL A 416 20.22 -25.56 -30.22
N ARG A 417 20.63 -26.64 -29.54
CA ARG A 417 21.80 -27.43 -29.90
C ARG A 417 21.48 -28.27 -31.14
N VAL A 418 21.41 -27.61 -32.30
CA VAL A 418 21.32 -28.29 -33.59
C VAL A 418 22.62 -29.07 -33.82
N LYS A 419 22.52 -30.39 -33.79
CA LYS A 419 23.35 -31.28 -34.61
C LYS A 419 22.42 -32.24 -35.36
N SER A 420 22.42 -32.09 -36.68
CA SER A 420 21.91 -33.07 -37.65
C SER A 420 22.71 -34.40 -37.53
N VAL A 421 22.24 -35.56 -38.02
CA VAL A 421 21.80 -35.87 -39.40
C VAL A 421 20.65 -36.93 -39.44
N ARG A 422 19.93 -36.91 -40.58
CA ARG A 422 18.92 -37.82 -41.20
C ARG A 422 19.04 -39.34 -40.88
N PHE A 423 18.00 -40.19 -41.07
CA PHE A 423 17.14 -40.35 -42.27
C PHE A 423 15.68 -40.83 -42.03
N GLU A 424 14.97 -41.04 -43.16
CA GLU A 424 13.54 -41.30 -43.42
C GLU A 424 12.99 -42.63 -42.82
N ALA A 425 11.68 -42.97 -42.84
CA ALA A 425 10.61 -42.58 -43.78
C ALA A 425 9.17 -42.55 -43.22
N GLU A 426 8.24 -42.03 -44.01
CA GLU A 426 6.77 -42.02 -43.81
C GLU A 426 6.10 -43.15 -44.64
N PRO A 427 4.83 -43.54 -44.37
CA PRO A 427 3.77 -43.02 -45.25
C PRO A 427 2.34 -42.88 -44.67
N LYS A 428 1.66 -41.80 -45.10
CA LYS A 428 0.24 -41.72 -45.53
C LYS A 428 -0.92 -41.86 -44.51
N LYS A 429 -1.91 -40.96 -44.69
CA LYS A 429 -3.24 -40.96 -44.06
C LYS A 429 -4.28 -40.51 -45.09
N ALA A 430 -5.42 -41.21 -45.22
CA ALA A 430 -6.60 -40.82 -46.01
C ALA A 430 -7.78 -41.79 -45.78
N PRO A 431 -9.06 -41.45 -46.07
CA PRO A 431 -9.67 -40.11 -46.15
C PRO A 431 -10.95 -39.98 -45.27
N THR A 432 -11.63 -38.84 -45.37
CA THR A 432 -12.93 -38.52 -44.74
C THR A 432 -14.12 -39.11 -45.53
N THR A 433 -15.25 -39.39 -44.87
CA THR A 433 -16.50 -39.87 -45.51
C THR A 433 -17.71 -38.98 -45.15
N THR A 434 -18.60 -38.76 -46.11
CA THR A 434 -19.77 -37.86 -46.03
C THR A 434 -21.07 -38.60 -45.65
N THR A 435 -22.04 -37.87 -45.07
CA THR A 435 -23.35 -38.38 -44.62
C THR A 435 -24.39 -38.54 -45.74
N THR A 436 -25.15 -39.65 -45.73
CA THR A 436 -26.45 -39.80 -46.43
C THR A 436 -27.39 -40.68 -45.58
N THR A 437 -28.71 -40.48 -45.68
CA THR A 437 -29.74 -41.05 -44.76
C THR A 437 -30.71 -42.01 -45.46
N THR A 438 -30.97 -43.19 -44.89
CA THR A 438 -32.14 -44.06 -45.18
C THR A 438 -32.53 -44.97 -43.99
N THR A 439 -33.77 -45.47 -44.00
CA THR A 439 -34.44 -46.30 -42.95
C THR A 439 -35.56 -47.14 -43.63
N PRO A 440 -36.29 -48.09 -42.98
CA PRO A 440 -36.10 -48.78 -41.67
C PRO A 440 -36.37 -50.32 -41.63
N LYS A 441 -36.05 -50.99 -40.49
CA LYS A 441 -36.64 -52.25 -39.94
C LYS A 441 -36.41 -53.59 -40.71
N PRO A 442 -36.73 -54.79 -40.15
CA PRO A 442 -37.26 -55.12 -38.80
C PRO A 442 -36.56 -56.24 -37.97
N THR A 443 -36.64 -56.08 -36.63
CA THR A 443 -36.95 -57.08 -35.56
C THR A 443 -36.30 -58.49 -35.50
N THR A 444 -35.60 -58.75 -34.38
CA THR A 444 -35.75 -59.99 -33.55
C THR A 444 -35.60 -59.62 -32.06
N THR A 445 -36.24 -60.37 -31.14
CA THR A 445 -36.28 -60.09 -29.69
C THR A 445 -35.78 -61.28 -28.86
N THR A 446 -34.90 -61.06 -27.88
CA THR A 446 -34.68 -61.98 -26.75
C THR A 446 -34.36 -61.24 -25.44
N THR A 447 -35.00 -61.63 -24.35
CA THR A 447 -34.83 -61.09 -22.97
C THR A 447 -33.86 -61.98 -22.16
N THR A 448 -33.18 -61.46 -21.12
CA THR A 448 -32.96 -62.14 -19.80
C THR A 448 -32.20 -61.26 -18.77
N THR A 449 -32.92 -60.85 -17.72
CA THR A 449 -32.60 -60.90 -16.28
C THR A 449 -31.18 -60.64 -15.71
N THR A 450 -31.00 -59.45 -15.11
CA THR A 450 -30.64 -59.19 -13.69
C THR A 450 -29.60 -60.05 -12.94
N THR A 451 -28.57 -59.40 -12.34
CA THR A 451 -28.28 -59.45 -10.87
C THR A 451 -27.18 -58.48 -10.41
N THR A 452 -27.27 -58.05 -9.14
CA THR A 452 -26.31 -57.16 -8.43
C THR A 452 -25.90 -57.79 -7.09
N PRO A 453 -24.62 -57.77 -6.69
CA PRO A 453 -24.22 -57.99 -5.29
C PRO A 453 -23.85 -56.70 -4.54
N LYS A 454 -24.15 -56.65 -3.23
CA LYS A 454 -23.64 -55.64 -2.27
C LYS A 454 -22.33 -56.12 -1.61
N PRO A 455 -21.57 -55.24 -0.91
CA PRO A 455 -20.28 -55.60 -0.31
C PRO A 455 -20.39 -56.36 1.02
N THR A 456 -19.27 -56.96 1.43
CA THR A 456 -19.09 -57.74 2.67
C THR A 456 -18.01 -57.12 3.56
N THR A 457 -18.15 -57.23 4.89
CA THR A 457 -17.27 -56.57 5.88
C THR A 457 -16.79 -57.58 6.93
N THR A 458 -15.47 -57.78 7.13
CA THR A 458 -14.95 -58.65 8.21
C THR A 458 -13.63 -58.16 8.85
N THR A 459 -13.76 -57.58 10.04
CA THR A 459 -12.96 -57.70 11.28
C THR A 459 -11.49 -58.22 11.25
N THR A 460 -10.57 -57.30 11.59
CA THR A 460 -9.45 -57.36 12.57
C THR A 460 -8.85 -58.70 13.05
N LYS A 461 -7.50 -58.79 13.02
CA LYS A 461 -6.67 -59.47 14.06
C LYS A 461 -5.23 -58.92 14.13
N LYS A 462 -4.56 -59.07 15.28
CA LYS A 462 -3.17 -58.64 15.58
C LYS A 462 -2.42 -59.76 16.30
N PRO A 463 -1.17 -60.06 15.90
CA PRO A 463 -0.06 -60.24 16.85
C PRO A 463 1.30 -59.73 16.27
N VAL A 464 2.47 -59.67 16.93
CA VAL A 464 2.96 -59.53 18.33
C VAL A 464 4.45 -59.09 18.21
N THR A 465 5.05 -58.54 19.27
CA THR A 465 6.45 -58.04 19.32
C THR A 465 7.51 -59.14 19.44
N THR A 466 8.71 -58.91 18.88
CA THR A 466 9.97 -59.56 19.32
C THR A 466 11.10 -58.51 19.40
N THR A 467 12.03 -58.67 20.34
CA THR A 467 13.07 -57.68 20.70
C THR A 467 14.48 -58.24 20.49
N THR A 468 15.39 -57.44 19.93
CA THR A 468 16.85 -57.68 20.08
C THR A 468 17.60 -56.34 20.20
N THR A 469 18.62 -56.32 21.06
CA THR A 469 19.43 -55.13 21.42
C THR A 469 20.85 -55.26 20.87
N THR A 470 21.48 -54.17 20.41
CA THR A 470 22.93 -53.93 20.62
C THR A 470 23.35 -52.49 20.26
N THR A 471 24.15 -51.87 21.14
CA THR A 471 24.99 -50.69 20.84
C THR A 471 26.39 -51.18 20.42
N PRO A 472 27.21 -50.39 19.70
CA PRO A 472 28.28 -49.70 20.44
C PRO A 472 28.75 -48.33 19.89
N LYS A 473 29.36 -47.57 20.81
CA LYS A 473 30.39 -46.52 20.65
C LYS A 473 31.57 -46.96 21.58
N PRO A 474 32.77 -46.35 21.64
CA PRO A 474 33.34 -45.27 20.81
C PRO A 474 34.82 -45.49 20.38
N THR A 475 35.40 -44.52 19.66
CA THR A 475 36.83 -44.16 19.81
C THR A 475 37.08 -42.70 19.41
N THR A 476 38.32 -42.23 19.55
CA THR A 476 38.69 -40.81 19.70
C THR A 476 40.01 -40.50 19.00
N THR A 477 40.18 -39.30 18.45
CA THR A 477 41.50 -38.67 18.28
C THR A 477 41.41 -37.14 18.25
N THR A 478 42.45 -36.49 18.77
CA THR A 478 42.63 -35.04 18.83
C THR A 478 44.10 -34.73 18.52
N PRO A 479 44.42 -33.53 18.02
CA PRO A 479 45.56 -32.81 18.60
C PRO A 479 45.24 -31.34 18.91
N LYS A 480 45.92 -30.81 19.93
CA LYS A 480 45.97 -29.39 20.32
C LYS A 480 47.46 -29.03 20.45
N PRO A 481 47.86 -27.79 20.14
CA PRO A 481 48.36 -26.93 21.22
C PRO A 481 47.96 -25.46 21.05
N THR A 482 48.37 -24.50 21.89
CA THR A 482 48.25 -24.39 23.35
C THR A 482 48.60 -22.95 23.74
N THR A 483 47.80 -22.32 24.58
CA THR A 483 48.24 -21.25 25.51
C THR A 483 47.19 -21.05 26.60
N THR A 484 47.52 -20.28 27.64
CA THR A 484 46.96 -20.42 28.99
C THR A 484 46.76 -19.06 29.66
N THR A 485 45.73 -18.91 30.49
CA THR A 485 45.72 -18.08 31.73
C THR A 485 44.60 -18.60 32.67
N THR A 486 44.70 -18.32 33.96
CA THR A 486 44.06 -19.05 35.06
C THR A 486 42.67 -18.55 35.50
N THR A 487 41.85 -19.48 36.00
CA THR A 487 40.69 -19.21 36.87
C THR A 487 41.13 -19.08 38.34
N PRO A 488 40.29 -18.52 39.22
CA PRO A 488 39.70 -19.39 40.25
C PRO A 488 38.19 -19.17 40.51
N LYS A 489 37.62 -20.05 41.37
CA LYS A 489 36.19 -20.14 41.74
C LYS A 489 35.62 -18.91 42.48
N PRO A 490 34.28 -18.75 42.55
CA PRO A 490 33.63 -17.75 43.39
C PRO A 490 33.52 -18.17 44.86
N THR A 491 33.29 -17.19 45.74
CA THR A 491 33.06 -17.34 47.19
C THR A 491 31.71 -16.74 47.57
N GLU A 492 31.10 -17.21 48.66
CA GLU A 492 29.71 -16.94 49.06
C GLU A 492 29.59 -15.99 50.28
N LYS A 493 28.36 -15.46 50.52
CA LYS A 493 27.91 -14.61 51.66
C LYS A 493 28.43 -13.15 51.72
N PRO A 494 27.76 -12.25 52.49
CA PRO A 494 26.37 -12.27 53.00
C PRO A 494 25.57 -10.99 52.61
N ALA A 495 24.27 -10.95 52.95
CA ALA A 495 23.38 -9.82 52.64
C ALA A 495 23.45 -8.65 53.67
N PRO A 496 23.29 -7.37 53.25
CA PRO A 496 23.06 -6.23 54.14
C PRO A 496 21.60 -6.09 54.60
N LYS A 497 21.39 -5.31 55.67
CA LYS A 497 20.11 -5.08 56.37
C LYS A 497 19.42 -3.78 55.86
N PRO A 498 18.08 -3.62 55.95
CA PRO A 498 17.39 -2.43 55.42
C PRO A 498 17.74 -1.13 56.18
N THR A 499 17.82 -0.02 55.45
CA THR A 499 18.04 1.32 56.02
C THR A 499 16.73 1.99 56.45
N THR A 500 16.78 2.74 57.55
CA THR A 500 15.66 3.44 58.18
C THR A 500 14.99 4.49 57.27
N THR A 501 13.69 4.70 57.46
CA THR A 501 12.99 5.94 57.05
C THR A 501 12.13 6.41 58.21
N THR A 502 12.21 7.69 58.55
CA THR A 502 11.61 8.26 59.76
C THR A 502 10.15 8.65 59.55
N THR A 503 9.29 8.29 60.49
CA THR A 503 7.88 8.68 60.54
C THR A 503 7.70 10.02 61.26
N THR A 504 6.81 10.88 60.76
CA THR A 504 6.18 11.98 61.52
C THR A 504 4.66 11.83 61.45
N THR A 505 3.96 12.05 62.57
CA THR A 505 2.61 11.49 62.80
C THR A 505 1.51 12.53 63.02
N THR A 506 0.49 12.48 62.13
CA THR A 506 -0.97 12.57 62.42
C THR A 506 -1.54 13.86 63.07
N PRO A 507 -2.87 14.13 62.95
CA PRO A 507 -3.89 13.50 63.81
C PRO A 507 -5.15 12.94 63.07
N LYS A 508 -6.00 12.24 63.84
CA LYS A 508 -7.21 11.45 63.49
C LYS A 508 -8.49 12.17 64.02
N PRO A 509 -9.78 11.75 63.79
CA PRO A 509 -10.40 10.44 64.11
C PRO A 509 -11.25 9.85 62.93
N THR A 510 -11.82 8.63 62.84
CA THR A 510 -12.65 7.72 63.69
C THR A 510 -14.05 8.26 64.10
N GLU A 511 -15.17 7.50 64.13
CA GLU A 511 -15.43 6.04 64.00
C GLU A 511 -16.83 5.66 63.37
N LYS A 512 -17.38 4.47 63.70
CA LYS A 512 -18.50 3.64 63.10
C LYS A 512 -19.83 3.76 63.94
N PRO A 513 -20.91 2.91 63.86
CA PRO A 513 -21.49 2.01 62.82
C PRO A 513 -23.08 1.99 62.69
N ALA A 514 -23.65 1.07 61.87
CA ALA A 514 -25.00 0.41 61.99
C ALA A 514 -26.31 1.22 61.72
N ALA A 515 -27.51 0.67 61.38
CA ALA A 515 -27.97 -0.62 60.77
C ALA A 515 -29.43 -0.50 60.20
N LYS A 516 -29.97 -1.56 59.52
CA LYS A 516 -31.32 -1.69 58.89
C LYS A 516 -32.48 -1.94 59.91
N PRO A 517 -33.80 -1.93 59.55
CA PRO A 517 -34.50 -1.77 58.23
C PRO A 517 -35.52 -0.57 58.24
N THR A 518 -36.76 -0.46 57.67
CA THR A 518 -37.75 -1.35 56.98
C THR A 518 -38.83 -0.58 56.15
N THR A 519 -39.47 -1.24 55.16
CA THR A 519 -40.80 -1.03 54.50
C THR A 519 -41.63 0.28 54.54
N THR A 520 -42.05 0.79 53.36
CA THR A 520 -43.46 1.14 53.02
C THR A 520 -43.70 1.46 51.52
N THR A 521 -44.97 1.38 51.09
CA THR A 521 -45.57 1.74 49.77
C THR A 521 -47.10 1.91 49.98
N PRO A 522 -47.93 2.52 49.09
CA PRO A 522 -47.66 3.24 47.82
C PRO A 522 -48.47 4.56 47.58
N LYS A 523 -48.11 5.31 46.51
CA LYS A 523 -48.95 6.32 45.78
C LYS A 523 -49.34 7.61 46.56
N PRO A 524 -49.97 8.67 45.96
CA PRO A 524 -50.64 8.77 44.66
C PRO A 524 -49.84 9.41 43.49
N THR A 525 -50.48 9.46 42.33
CA THR A 525 -50.00 10.01 41.04
C THR A 525 -50.52 11.41 40.78
N GLU A 526 -49.69 12.29 40.22
CA GLU A 526 -50.14 13.47 39.46
C GLU A 526 -49.37 13.58 38.11
N LYS A 527 -49.75 14.54 37.26
CA LYS A 527 -49.73 14.40 35.79
C LYS A 527 -48.88 15.48 35.11
N PRO A 528 -48.02 15.14 34.12
CA PRO A 528 -47.32 16.14 33.31
C PRO A 528 -48.28 16.84 32.33
N THR A 529 -48.12 18.15 32.21
CA THR A 529 -48.93 19.07 31.37
C THR A 529 -48.05 19.58 30.20
N PRO A 530 -48.57 19.78 28.97
CA PRO A 530 -47.78 19.64 27.75
C PRO A 530 -47.05 20.90 27.26
N ALA A 531 -46.05 20.68 26.41
CA ALA A 531 -45.44 21.70 25.55
C ALA A 531 -46.42 22.15 24.42
N PRO A 532 -46.27 23.36 23.86
CA PRO A 532 -47.33 24.00 23.06
C PRO A 532 -47.48 23.48 21.62
N THR A 533 -48.73 23.47 21.15
CA THR A 533 -49.16 23.13 19.78
C THR A 533 -49.02 24.34 18.83
N PRO A 534 -48.64 24.16 17.55
CA PRO A 534 -48.57 25.25 16.57
C PRO A 534 -49.95 25.80 16.15
N ALA A 535 -49.98 27.08 15.79
CA ALA A 535 -51.15 27.82 15.30
C ALA A 535 -51.50 27.48 13.82
N PRO A 536 -52.74 27.76 13.35
CA PRO A 536 -53.31 27.07 12.19
C PRO A 536 -52.98 27.70 10.82
N LYS A 537 -52.99 26.85 9.78
CA LYS A 537 -53.05 27.27 8.38
C LYS A 537 -54.48 27.66 7.99
N LYS A 538 -54.64 28.69 7.15
CA LYS A 538 -55.89 28.94 6.38
C LYS A 538 -55.90 28.15 5.06
N GLN A 539 -57.08 28.06 4.47
CA GLN A 539 -57.39 27.29 3.26
C GLN A 539 -57.04 28.05 1.97
N GLU A 540 -56.78 27.30 0.90
CA GLU A 540 -57.16 27.68 -0.47
C GLU A 540 -57.43 26.39 -1.29
N GLU A 541 -58.10 26.49 -2.44
CA GLU A 541 -58.94 25.41 -2.97
C GLU A 541 -58.31 24.48 -4.03
N GLN A 542 -58.99 23.36 -4.29
CA GLN A 542 -58.75 22.49 -5.47
C GLN A 542 -59.37 23.09 -6.74
N PRO A 543 -58.86 22.68 -7.91
CA PRO A 543 -59.75 22.23 -8.98
C PRO A 543 -59.47 20.79 -9.47
N LYS A 544 -60.39 20.25 -10.28
CA LYS A 544 -60.45 18.86 -10.76
C LYS A 544 -59.70 18.65 -12.10
N ALA A 545 -59.74 17.42 -12.65
CA ALA A 545 -58.75 16.90 -13.59
C ALA A 545 -59.26 16.49 -15.00
N LYS A 546 -58.29 16.16 -15.88
CA LYS A 546 -58.41 15.48 -17.21
C LYS A 546 -58.94 16.34 -18.39
N PRO A 547 -58.73 15.94 -19.68
CA PRO A 547 -58.15 14.70 -20.21
C PRO A 547 -56.88 14.87 -21.09
N ALA A 548 -56.51 13.86 -21.87
CA ALA A 548 -55.19 13.67 -22.50
C ALA A 548 -55.15 13.87 -24.04
N LYS A 549 -53.92 13.92 -24.62
CA LYS A 549 -53.64 13.69 -26.05
C LYS A 549 -52.28 12.98 -26.24
N LYS A 550 -52.08 12.38 -27.43
CA LYS A 550 -50.92 11.54 -27.82
C LYS A 550 -50.12 12.21 -28.98
N PRO A 551 -49.07 11.59 -29.58
CA PRO A 551 -47.70 12.13 -29.59
C PRO A 551 -47.26 12.78 -30.92
N SER A 552 -46.14 13.52 -30.94
CA SER A 552 -45.49 13.94 -32.19
C SER A 552 -43.97 14.20 -32.12
N LYS A 553 -43.23 13.35 -32.85
CA LYS A 553 -41.99 13.61 -33.62
C LYS A 553 -40.67 13.99 -32.91
N GLU A 554 -39.59 13.47 -33.48
CA GLU A 554 -38.18 13.77 -33.16
C GLU A 554 -37.72 15.13 -33.72
N PRO A 555 -36.69 15.75 -33.12
CA PRO A 555 -35.91 16.82 -33.74
C PRO A 555 -34.46 16.39 -34.06
N VAL A 556 -34.24 16.06 -35.34
CA VAL A 556 -33.08 16.38 -36.20
C VAL A 556 -31.80 16.91 -35.51
N VAL A 557 -30.67 16.24 -35.78
CA VAL A 557 -29.29 16.66 -35.44
C VAL A 557 -28.97 18.06 -36.00
N LYS A 558 -28.41 18.94 -35.16
CA LYS A 558 -27.74 20.18 -35.60
C LYS A 558 -26.24 20.12 -35.32
N LYS A 559 -25.46 20.67 -36.26
CA LYS A 559 -24.00 20.84 -36.18
C LYS A 559 -23.64 21.96 -35.18
N PRO A 560 -22.53 21.89 -34.44
CA PRO A 560 -22.14 22.95 -33.51
C PRO A 560 -21.88 24.29 -34.20
N SER A 561 -22.24 25.38 -33.54
CA SER A 561 -21.83 26.75 -33.88
C SER A 561 -20.58 27.15 -33.09
N GLU A 562 -19.73 28.01 -33.66
CA GLU A 562 -18.61 28.63 -32.93
C GLU A 562 -19.11 29.49 -31.75
N PRO A 563 -18.34 29.58 -30.65
CA PRO A 563 -18.66 30.47 -29.53
C PRO A 563 -18.39 31.94 -29.88
N ALA A 564 -19.26 32.84 -29.42
CA ALA A 564 -19.10 34.28 -29.61
C ALA A 564 -17.94 34.85 -28.75
N PRO A 565 -17.25 35.91 -29.21
CA PRO A 565 -16.18 36.54 -28.46
C PRO A 565 -16.68 37.27 -27.21
N ILE A 566 -15.96 37.13 -26.10
CA ILE A 566 -16.27 37.78 -24.82
C ILE A 566 -15.62 39.18 -24.81
N HIS A 567 -16.43 40.23 -24.69
CA HIS A 567 -15.95 41.59 -24.45
C HIS A 567 -15.92 41.91 -22.95
N GLU A 568 -14.74 41.85 -22.35
CA GLU A 568 -14.49 42.27 -20.98
C GLU A 568 -14.23 43.80 -20.91
N LYS A 569 -14.87 44.49 -19.96
CA LYS A 569 -14.72 45.95 -19.77
C LYS A 569 -13.72 46.23 -18.64
N ILE A 570 -12.50 46.60 -19.02
CA ILE A 570 -11.45 47.03 -18.08
C ILE A 570 -11.70 48.51 -17.67
N PRO A 571 -11.65 48.86 -16.37
CA PRO A 571 -11.71 50.26 -15.91
C PRO A 571 -10.48 51.08 -16.35
N ASN A 572 -10.67 52.38 -16.61
CA ASN A 572 -9.65 53.23 -17.25
C ASN A 572 -8.41 53.58 -16.39
N ASP A 573 -8.42 53.32 -15.09
CA ASP A 573 -7.36 53.76 -14.15
C ASP A 573 -6.21 52.75 -13.95
N VAL A 574 -6.06 51.76 -14.85
CA VAL A 574 -4.96 50.78 -14.82
C VAL A 574 -3.79 51.26 -15.71
N PRO A 575 -2.58 51.50 -15.16
CA PRO A 575 -1.41 51.86 -15.97
C PRO A 575 -1.04 50.75 -16.97
N GLN A 576 -1.02 51.09 -18.27
CA GLN A 576 -0.64 50.18 -19.34
C GLN A 576 0.78 49.59 -19.11
N PRO A 577 0.98 48.27 -19.23
CA PRO A 577 2.28 47.64 -19.01
C PRO A 577 3.27 48.08 -20.09
N LYS A 578 4.43 48.61 -19.67
CA LYS A 578 5.52 48.97 -20.59
C LYS A 578 6.03 47.72 -21.31
N GLN A 579 5.80 47.64 -22.62
CA GLN A 579 6.34 46.60 -23.48
C GLN A 579 7.88 46.56 -23.38
N ARG A 580 8.42 45.47 -22.85
CA ARG A 580 9.85 45.15 -22.97
C ARG A 580 10.08 44.46 -24.31
N LYS A 581 10.68 45.17 -25.27
CA LYS A 581 11.24 44.56 -26.49
C LYS A 581 12.24 43.47 -26.11
N LEU A 582 12.06 42.27 -26.67
CA LEU A 582 12.99 41.15 -26.50
C LEU A 582 14.09 41.23 -27.57
N LYS A 583 15.33 41.49 -27.15
CA LYS A 583 16.49 41.35 -28.04
C LYS A 583 16.80 39.87 -28.26
N VAL A 584 16.51 39.38 -29.47
CA VAL A 584 16.83 38.01 -29.91
C VAL A 584 18.08 38.05 -30.78
N ILE A 585 19.16 37.40 -30.34
CA ILE A 585 20.37 37.23 -31.15
C ILE A 585 20.11 36.10 -32.14
N LYS A 586 20.12 36.38 -33.44
CA LYS A 586 20.03 35.36 -34.48
C LYS A 586 21.39 34.69 -34.68
N LYS A 587 21.37 33.43 -35.15
CA LYS A 587 22.55 32.57 -35.34
C LYS A 587 23.39 33.06 -36.53
N GLY A 588 24.13 34.15 -36.30
CA GLY A 588 24.85 34.95 -37.28
C GLY A 588 25.49 36.21 -36.68
N GLY A 589 24.99 36.72 -35.54
CA GLY A 589 25.64 37.77 -34.74
C GLY A 589 24.87 39.09 -34.67
N ASP A 590 24.19 39.49 -35.74
CA ASP A 590 23.46 40.76 -35.80
C ASP A 590 22.19 40.78 -34.94
N GLN A 591 21.92 41.95 -34.35
CA GLN A 591 20.72 42.22 -33.55
C GLN A 591 19.66 42.94 -34.41
N GLY A 592 18.47 42.34 -34.49
CA GLY A 592 17.27 43.00 -35.03
C GLY A 592 16.16 43.04 -33.97
N GLU A 593 15.34 44.09 -34.00
CA GLU A 593 14.20 44.22 -33.09
C GLU A 593 12.90 43.64 -33.69
N LEU A 594 12.00 43.24 -32.79
CA LEU A 594 10.56 43.03 -32.99
C LEU A 594 9.83 43.80 -31.89
#